data_AF-A0A9P6UJA4-F1
#
_entry.id   AF-A0A9P6UJA4-F1
#
_cell.length_a   1.000
_cell.length_b   1.000
_cell.length_c   1.000
_cell.angle_alpha   90.00
_cell.angle_beta   90.00
_cell.angle_gamma   90.00
#
_symmetry.space_group_name_H-M   'P 1'
#
loop_
_entity.id
_entity.type
_entity.pdbx_description
1 polymer ?
#
loop_
_entity_poly.entity_id
_entity_poly.type
_entity_poly.pdbx_seq_one_letter_code
_entity_poly.pdbx_strand_id
1 'polypeptide(L)'
;MSLQASCLDLMGRLAGVPNFEHFLDPALLLQLQANSNAIWETTPNDPVSQLWILFRLGTPLACILNSVRPPNQQQNIDNEDLSFANINTCKERVFHFIVACLQDLHFTHENVFTISELYHDNPQGFLKVLNTVSKVLDRLEASPNPGATAV
;
A
#
# COMPACT_ATOMS: atom_id res chain seq x y z
N MET A 1 -7.58 -18.04 -5.79
CA MET A 1 -6.16 -17.80 -5.49
C MET A 1 -5.95 -17.89 -3.99
N SER A 2 -4.81 -18.40 -3.54
CA SER A 2 -4.42 -18.33 -2.12
C SER A 2 -3.93 -16.92 -1.78
N LEU A 3 -3.96 -16.54 -0.50
CA LEU A 3 -3.51 -15.23 -0.02
C LEU A 3 -2.05 -14.94 -0.43
N GLN A 4 -1.17 -15.92 -0.30
CA GLN A 4 0.24 -15.80 -0.67
C GLN A 4 0.42 -15.55 -2.17
N ALA A 5 -0.34 -16.24 -3.03
CA ALA A 5 -0.30 -16.02 -4.48
C ALA A 5 -0.74 -14.59 -4.84
N SER A 6 -1.80 -14.09 -4.20
CA SER A 6 -2.24 -12.70 -4.39
C SER A 6 -1.22 -11.68 -3.91
N CYS A 7 -0.47 -11.98 -2.84
CA CYS A 7 0.61 -11.11 -2.37
C CYS A 7 1.78 -11.07 -3.36
N LEU A 8 2.20 -12.23 -3.87
CA LEU A 8 3.28 -12.32 -4.86
C LEU A 8 2.95 -11.58 -6.15
N ASP A 9 1.74 -11.77 -6.66
CA ASP A 9 1.24 -11.04 -7.83
C ASP A 9 1.25 -9.52 -7.59
N LEU A 10 0.71 -9.09 -6.45
CA LEU A 10 0.64 -7.68 -6.11
C LEU A 10 2.03 -7.04 -5.94
N MET A 11 2.99 -7.72 -5.32
CA MET A 11 4.36 -7.23 -5.21
C MET A 11 5.01 -7.01 -6.59
N GLY A 12 4.78 -7.92 -7.54
CA GLY A 12 5.27 -7.76 -8.91
C GLY A 12 4.69 -6.50 -9.58
N ARG A 13 3.41 -6.23 -9.37
CA ARG A 13 2.75 -5.02 -9.90
C ARG A 13 3.22 -3.75 -9.20
N LEU A 14 3.41 -3.81 -7.89
CA LEU A 14 3.93 -2.70 -7.09
C LEU A 14 5.36 -2.30 -7.48
N ALA A 15 6.20 -3.26 -7.91
CA ALA A 15 7.52 -2.96 -8.44
C ALA A 15 7.49 -2.10 -9.72
N GLY A 16 6.38 -2.14 -10.47
CA GLY A 16 6.16 -1.27 -11.64
C GLY A 16 5.65 0.13 -11.30
N VAL A 17 5.36 0.43 -10.03
CA VAL A 17 4.83 1.74 -9.62
C VAL A 17 5.99 2.73 -9.44
N PRO A 18 5.93 3.92 -10.06
CA PRO A 18 6.99 4.91 -9.93
C PRO A 18 7.17 5.33 -8.48
N ASN A 19 8.43 5.43 -8.05
CA ASN A 19 8.80 5.73 -6.66
C ASN A 19 8.34 4.69 -5.64
N PHE A 20 7.92 3.49 -6.02
CA PHE A 20 7.56 2.45 -5.04
C PHE A 20 8.70 1.48 -4.71
N GLU A 21 9.71 1.38 -5.59
CA GLU A 21 10.80 0.41 -5.49
C GLU A 21 11.54 0.45 -4.14
N HIS A 22 11.70 1.65 -3.55
CA HIS A 22 12.38 1.80 -2.26
C HIS A 22 11.60 1.18 -1.09
N PHE A 23 10.27 1.06 -1.19
CA PHE A 23 9.46 0.37 -0.19
C PHE A 23 9.63 -1.14 -0.23
N LEU A 24 9.99 -1.69 -1.40
CA LEU A 24 10.25 -3.11 -1.60
C LEU A 24 11.70 -3.49 -1.30
N ASP A 25 12.54 -2.53 -0.88
CA ASP A 25 13.91 -2.81 -0.51
C ASP A 25 13.97 -3.76 0.71
N PRO A 26 14.73 -4.87 0.63
CA PRO A 26 14.77 -5.86 1.69
C PRO A 26 15.35 -5.33 3.00
N ALA A 27 16.26 -4.34 2.95
CA ALA A 27 16.82 -3.74 4.16
C ALA A 27 15.77 -2.85 4.86
N LEU A 28 15.00 -2.08 4.09
CA LEU A 28 13.88 -1.32 4.64
C LEU A 28 12.81 -2.23 5.23
N LEU A 29 12.41 -3.29 4.53
CA LEU A 29 11.41 -4.24 5.03
C LEU A 29 11.85 -4.91 6.33
N LEU A 30 13.12 -5.33 6.41
CA LEU A 30 13.68 -5.90 7.64
C LEU A 30 13.70 -4.86 8.77
N GLN A 31 14.04 -3.61 8.47
CA GLN A 31 14.02 -2.52 9.44
C GLN A 31 12.60 -2.23 9.94
N LEU A 32 11.60 -2.17 9.05
CA LEU A 32 10.19 -1.97 9.41
C LEU A 32 9.68 -3.10 10.29
N GLN A 33 10.03 -4.36 9.98
CA GLN A 33 9.70 -5.51 10.80
C GLN A 33 10.35 -5.44 12.19
N ALA A 34 11.63 -5.07 12.27
CA ALA A 34 12.33 -4.89 13.55
C ALA A 34 11.73 -3.75 14.39
N ASN A 35 11.42 -2.62 13.77
CA ASN A 35 10.84 -1.44 14.42
C ASN A 35 9.34 -1.59 14.74
N SER A 36 8.69 -2.62 14.22
CA SER A 36 7.29 -2.94 14.54
C SER A 36 7.11 -3.42 16.00
N ASN A 37 8.19 -3.50 16.79
CA ASN A 37 8.21 -3.66 18.25
C ASN A 37 7.30 -4.80 18.78
N ALA A 38 7.20 -5.92 18.05
CA ALA A 38 6.34 -7.06 18.36
C ALA A 38 4.83 -6.75 18.42
N ILE A 39 4.37 -5.63 17.84
CA ILE A 39 2.94 -5.27 17.79
C ILE A 39 2.17 -6.27 16.91
N TRP A 40 2.84 -6.84 15.91
CA TRP A 40 2.25 -7.80 14.98
C TRP A 40 3.20 -8.97 14.73
N GLU A 41 2.67 -10.18 14.68
CA GLU A 41 3.43 -11.37 14.30
C GLU A 41 3.77 -11.28 12.81
N THR A 42 5.03 -11.02 12.49
CA THR A 42 5.51 -10.97 11.10
C THR A 42 6.53 -12.06 10.88
N THR A 43 6.40 -12.76 9.75
CA THR A 43 7.41 -13.73 9.34
C THR A 43 8.43 -13.03 8.44
N PRO A 44 9.72 -13.03 8.79
CA PRO A 44 10.76 -12.49 7.91
C PRO A 44 10.79 -13.28 6.60
N ASN A 45 10.97 -12.59 5.48
CA ASN A 45 10.92 -13.16 4.12
C ASN A 45 9.56 -13.75 3.69
N ASP A 46 8.47 -13.49 4.42
CA ASP A 46 7.12 -13.84 3.97
C ASP A 46 6.47 -12.66 3.22
N PRO A 47 6.04 -12.84 1.96
CA PRO A 47 5.47 -11.76 1.16
C PRO A 47 4.15 -11.21 1.72
N VAL A 48 3.38 -12.06 2.42
CA VAL A 48 2.15 -11.62 3.07
C VAL A 48 2.48 -10.64 4.19
N SER A 49 3.42 -11.01 5.07
CA SER A 49 3.90 -10.18 6.18
C SER A 49 4.52 -8.87 5.70
N GLN A 50 5.29 -8.90 4.61
CA GLN A 50 5.92 -7.71 4.02
C GLN A 50 4.89 -6.71 3.47
N LEU A 51 3.91 -7.18 2.69
CA LEU A 51 2.84 -6.31 2.22
C LEU A 51 1.99 -5.78 3.36
N TRP A 52 1.74 -6.62 4.37
CA TRP A 52 0.92 -6.21 5.50
C TRP A 52 1.56 -5.07 6.28
N ILE A 53 2.86 -5.17 6.58
CA ILE A 53 3.58 -4.13 7.31
C ILE A 53 3.69 -2.83 6.48
N LEU A 54 3.91 -2.95 5.16
CA LEU A 54 3.91 -1.79 4.26
C LEU A 54 2.57 -1.06 4.24
N PHE A 55 1.47 -1.78 4.08
CA PHE A 55 0.15 -1.15 4.05
C PHE A 55 -0.22 -0.54 5.40
N ARG A 56 0.18 -1.18 6.51
CA ARG A 56 0.00 -0.62 7.86
C ARG A 56 0.79 0.67 8.10
N LEU A 57 1.87 0.92 7.35
CA LEU A 57 2.64 2.17 7.44
C LEU A 57 1.87 3.36 6.84
N GLY A 58 1.02 3.11 5.83
CA GLY A 58 0.21 4.11 5.16
C GLY A 58 0.96 4.95 4.11
N THR A 59 2.24 5.27 4.32
CA THR A 59 3.07 5.97 3.30
C THR A 59 3.13 5.23 1.96
N PRO A 60 3.32 3.89 1.91
CA PRO A 60 3.36 3.19 0.63
C PRO A 60 2.02 3.27 -0.11
N LEU A 61 0.90 3.25 0.62
CA LEU A 61 -0.43 3.43 0.06
C LEU A 61 -0.59 4.82 -0.56
N ALA A 62 -0.11 5.87 0.12
CA ALA A 62 -0.12 7.23 -0.42
C ALA A 62 0.74 7.35 -1.69
N CYS A 63 1.89 6.66 -1.76
CA CYS A 63 2.73 6.60 -2.97
C CYS A 63 1.99 6.00 -4.17
N ILE A 64 1.26 4.90 -3.96
CA ILE A 64 0.45 4.28 -5.02
C ILE A 64 -0.63 5.25 -5.50
N LEU A 65 -1.30 5.96 -4.59
CA LEU A 65 -2.30 6.97 -4.96
C LEU A 65 -1.71 8.14 -5.73
N ASN A 66 -0.53 8.61 -5.36
CA ASN A 66 0.16 9.67 -6.08
C ASN A 66 0.44 9.27 -7.53
N SER A 67 0.62 7.98 -7.81
CA SER A 67 0.86 7.48 -9.16
C SER A 67 -0.39 7.54 -10.06
N VAL A 68 -1.59 7.41 -9.48
CA VAL A 68 -2.86 7.51 -10.22
C VAL A 68 -3.43 8.93 -10.24
N ARG A 69 -2.91 9.83 -9.40
CA ARG A 69 -3.33 11.24 -9.34
C ARG A 69 -2.49 12.13 -10.25
N PRO A 70 -3.07 13.23 -10.75
CA PRO A 70 -2.30 14.23 -11.49
C PRO A 70 -1.29 14.93 -10.55
N PRO A 71 -0.17 15.46 -11.08
CA PRO A 71 0.94 16.00 -10.29
C PRO A 71 0.54 17.10 -9.28
N ASN A 72 -0.50 17.86 -9.60
CA ASN A 72 -1.04 18.93 -8.77
C ASN A 72 -1.86 18.44 -7.55
N GLN A 73 -2.18 17.15 -7.47
CA GLN A 73 -2.95 16.54 -6.38
C GLN A 73 -2.15 15.47 -5.60
N GLN A 74 -0.85 15.33 -5.88
CA GLN A 74 0.03 14.40 -5.19
C GLN A 74 0.34 14.89 -3.77
N GLN A 75 0.38 13.95 -2.82
CA GLN A 75 0.81 14.18 -1.45
C GLN A 75 2.34 14.17 -1.39
N ASN A 76 2.95 15.06 -0.60
CA ASN A 76 4.40 15.02 -0.38
C ASN A 76 4.72 13.91 0.64
N ILE A 77 5.35 12.84 0.17
CA ILE A 77 5.73 11.66 0.96
C ILE A 77 7.24 11.59 1.24
N ASP A 78 8.06 12.46 0.63
CA ASP A 78 9.52 12.42 0.71
C ASP A 78 10.08 12.72 2.11
N ASN A 79 9.32 13.43 2.94
CA ASN A 79 9.73 13.80 4.30
C ASN A 79 8.99 12.99 5.37
N GLU A 80 8.32 11.91 4.98
CA GLU A 80 7.56 11.11 5.94
C GLU A 80 8.46 10.15 6.72
N ASP A 81 8.30 10.19 8.04
CA ASP A 81 8.90 9.21 8.94
C ASP A 81 8.36 7.80 8.62
N LEU A 82 9.26 6.88 8.28
CA LEU A 82 8.98 5.48 7.98
C LEU A 82 9.12 4.63 9.24
N SER A 83 8.37 5.00 10.28
CA SER A 83 8.36 4.29 11.57
C SER A 83 6.94 4.07 12.08
N PHE A 84 6.79 3.04 12.92
CA PHE A 84 5.57 2.79 13.70
C PHE A 84 5.55 3.56 15.03
N ALA A 85 6.45 4.53 15.21
CA ALA A 85 6.53 5.36 16.42
C ALA A 85 5.20 6.05 16.76
N ASN A 86 4.41 6.44 15.74
CA ASN A 86 3.08 6.99 15.94
C ASN A 86 2.02 6.30 15.06
N ILE A 87 1.40 5.26 15.63
CA ILE A 87 0.32 4.49 14.96
C ILE A 87 -0.84 5.39 14.51
N ASN A 88 -1.11 6.50 15.20
CA ASN A 88 -2.19 7.41 14.79
C ASN A 88 -1.89 8.06 13.44
N THR A 89 -0.64 8.47 13.20
CA THR A 89 -0.19 9.00 11.91
C THR A 89 -0.29 7.93 10.81
N CYS A 90 0.12 6.69 11.11
CA CYS A 90 -0.04 5.59 10.15
C CYS A 90 -1.51 5.37 9.77
N LYS A 91 -2.40 5.34 10.77
CA LYS A 91 -3.86 5.19 10.57
C LYS A 91 -4.46 6.36 9.79
N GLU A 92 -4.01 7.59 10.05
CA GLU A 92 -4.44 8.78 9.33
C GLU A 92 -4.08 8.67 7.84
N ARG A 93 -2.86 8.22 7.50
CA ARG A 93 -2.44 7.99 6.11
C ARG A 93 -3.27 6.89 5.43
N VAL A 94 -3.51 5.79 6.12
CA VAL A 94 -4.41 4.72 5.64
C VAL A 94 -5.83 5.27 5.40
N PHE A 95 -6.33 6.09 6.31
CA PHE A 95 -7.64 6.72 6.16
C PHE A 95 -7.70 7.64 4.94
N HIS A 96 -6.69 8.48 4.75
CA HIS A 96 -6.56 9.32 3.55
C HIS A 96 -6.59 8.49 2.28
N PHE A 97 -5.91 7.33 2.27
CA PHE A 97 -5.96 6.41 1.14
C PHE A 97 -7.38 5.89 0.86
N ILE A 98 -8.08 5.47 1.90
CA ILE A 98 -9.47 4.97 1.81
C ILE A 98 -10.38 6.07 1.25
N VAL A 99 -10.29 7.30 1.78
CA VAL A 99 -11.10 8.43 1.32
C VAL A 99 -10.81 8.74 -0.16
N ALA A 100 -9.55 8.73 -0.57
CA ALA A 100 -9.17 8.96 -1.95
C ALA A 100 -9.70 7.87 -2.90
N CYS A 101 -9.71 6.60 -2.46
CA CYS A 101 -10.32 5.52 -3.24
C CYS A 101 -11.82 5.76 -3.45
N LEU A 102 -12.52 6.27 -2.45
CA LEU A 102 -13.95 6.55 -2.53
C LEU A 102 -14.25 7.81 -3.35
N GLN A 103 -13.49 8.88 -3.17
CA GLN A 103 -13.76 10.20 -3.76
C GLN A 103 -13.12 10.40 -5.13
N ASP A 104 -11.83 10.10 -5.29
CA ASP A 104 -11.10 10.31 -6.54
C ASP A 104 -11.34 9.17 -7.52
N LEU A 105 -11.21 7.93 -7.04
CA LEU A 105 -11.32 6.73 -7.88
C LEU A 105 -12.76 6.22 -8.03
N HIS A 106 -13.69 6.81 -7.28
CA HIS A 106 -15.13 6.48 -7.28
C HIS A 106 -15.39 5.01 -6.98
N PHE A 107 -14.60 4.41 -6.08
CA PHE A 107 -14.86 3.06 -5.60
C PHE A 107 -16.05 3.04 -4.65
N THR A 108 -16.73 1.90 -4.57
CA THR A 108 -17.84 1.70 -3.61
C THR A 108 -17.28 1.26 -2.25
N HIS A 109 -18.00 1.57 -1.17
CA HIS A 109 -17.59 1.23 0.21
C HIS A 109 -17.38 -0.28 0.42
N GLU A 110 -18.15 -1.11 -0.27
CA GLU A 110 -18.02 -2.57 -0.30
C GLU A 110 -16.71 -3.05 -0.95
N ASN A 111 -16.14 -2.24 -1.84
CA ASN A 111 -14.93 -2.54 -2.59
C ASN A 111 -13.65 -1.93 -1.99
N VAL A 112 -13.78 -1.14 -0.92
CA VAL A 112 -12.66 -0.51 -0.21
C VAL A 112 -12.56 -1.12 1.20
N PHE A 113 -11.34 -1.41 1.64
CA PHE A 113 -11.10 -1.92 2.99
C PHE A 113 -11.26 -0.81 4.04
N THR A 114 -11.44 -1.21 5.30
CA THR A 114 -11.47 -0.32 6.47
C THR A 114 -10.17 -0.39 7.25
N ILE A 115 -9.86 0.66 8.03
CA ILE A 115 -8.69 0.66 8.93
C ILE A 115 -8.69 -0.60 9.81
N SER A 116 -9.85 -0.97 10.36
CA SER A 116 -9.99 -2.20 11.14
C SER A 116 -9.59 -3.43 10.34
N GLU A 117 -10.01 -3.60 9.09
CA GLU A 117 -9.63 -4.77 8.27
C GLU A 117 -8.12 -4.89 8.00
N LEU A 118 -7.37 -3.77 8.03
CA LEU A 118 -5.92 -3.76 7.86
C LEU A 118 -5.16 -3.98 9.18
N TYR A 119 -5.64 -3.42 10.29
CA TYR A 119 -4.97 -3.51 11.59
C TYR A 119 -5.42 -4.72 12.41
N HIS A 120 -6.59 -5.27 12.13
CA HIS A 120 -7.03 -6.55 12.67
C HIS A 120 -6.31 -7.65 11.89
N ASP A 121 -5.66 -8.59 12.58
CA ASP A 121 -4.85 -9.65 11.99
C ASP A 121 -5.72 -10.76 11.37
N ASN A 122 -6.66 -10.35 10.52
CA ASN A 122 -7.64 -11.20 9.87
C ASN A 122 -7.26 -11.41 8.40
N PRO A 123 -6.89 -12.63 7.97
CA PRO A 123 -6.50 -12.90 6.59
C PRO A 123 -7.63 -12.59 5.59
N GLN A 124 -8.91 -12.69 5.97
CA GLN A 124 -10.01 -12.29 5.10
C GLN A 124 -10.09 -10.77 4.90
N GLY A 125 -9.84 -10.00 5.96
CA GLY A 125 -9.73 -8.54 5.87
C GLY A 125 -8.56 -8.14 4.98
N PHE A 126 -7.43 -8.82 5.12
CA PHE A 126 -6.25 -8.55 4.31
C PHE A 126 -6.44 -8.86 2.84
N LEU A 127 -7.14 -9.94 2.47
CA LEU A 127 -7.53 -10.19 1.07
C LEU A 127 -8.29 -9.01 0.46
N LYS A 128 -9.15 -8.35 1.23
CA LYS A 128 -9.87 -7.15 0.77
C LYS A 128 -8.94 -5.95 0.61
N VAL A 129 -7.93 -5.79 1.48
CA VAL A 129 -6.86 -4.79 1.30
C VAL A 129 -6.16 -5.03 -0.03
N LEU A 130 -5.68 -6.26 -0.28
CA LEU A 130 -5.00 -6.62 -1.54
C LEU A 130 -5.87 -6.33 -2.76
N ASN A 131 -7.16 -6.69 -2.70
CA ASN A 131 -8.10 -6.45 -3.81
C ASN A 131 -8.32 -4.96 -4.06
N THR A 132 -8.39 -4.15 -2.99
CA THR A 132 -8.52 -2.69 -3.12
C THR A 132 -7.30 -2.10 -3.80
N VAL A 133 -6.10 -2.46 -3.34
CA VAL A 133 -4.83 -1.98 -3.93
C VAL A 133 -4.68 -2.45 -5.37
N SER A 134 -4.99 -3.71 -5.66
CA SER A 134 -5.04 -4.25 -7.02
C SER A 134 -5.91 -3.39 -7.94
N LYS A 135 -7.12 -2.99 -7.50
CA LYS A 135 -8.00 -2.13 -8.28
C LYS A 135 -7.41 -0.74 -8.54
N VAL A 136 -6.64 -0.20 -7.59
CA VAL A 136 -5.93 1.07 -7.82
C VAL A 136 -4.85 0.90 -8.88
N LEU A 137 -4.09 -0.19 -8.83
CA LEU A 137 -3.09 -0.53 -9.85
C LEU A 137 -3.74 -0.78 -11.21
N ASP A 138 -4.90 -1.43 -11.27
CA ASP A 138 -5.66 -1.61 -12.51
C ASP A 138 -6.03 -0.25 -13.14
N ARG A 139 -6.32 0.77 -12.33
CA ARG A 139 -6.56 2.14 -12.81
C ARG A 139 -5.30 2.82 -13.32
N LEU A 140 -4.15 2.54 -12.70
CA LEU A 140 -2.85 3.01 -13.16
C LEU A 140 -2.50 2.40 -14.53
N GLU A 141 -2.73 1.11 -14.70
CA GLU A 141 -2.45 0.37 -15.95
C GLU A 141 -3.45 0.73 -17.06
N ALA A 142 -4.73 0.95 -16.70
CA ALA A 142 -5.77 1.33 -17.65
C ALA A 142 -5.71 2.80 -18.09
N SER A 143 -5.08 3.67 -17.30
CA SER A 143 -4.81 5.05 -17.69
C SER A 143 -3.49 5.07 -18.47
N PRO A 144 -3.48 5.12 -19.82
CA PRO A 144 -2.24 5.22 -20.58
C PRO A 144 -1.54 6.51 -20.15
N ASN A 145 -0.53 6.38 -19.31
CA ASN A 145 0.21 7.52 -18.82
C ASN A 145 0.88 8.22 -20.02
N PRO A 146 0.61 9.50 -20.30
CA PRO A 146 1.28 10.25 -21.36
C PRO A 146 2.79 10.47 -21.10
N GLY A 147 3.33 9.95 -19.99
CA GLY A 147 4.74 9.98 -19.62
C GLY A 147 5.57 8.77 -20.06
N ALA A 148 5.00 7.74 -20.69
CA ALA A 148 5.79 6.69 -21.34
C ALA A 148 6.38 7.23 -22.66
N THR A 149 7.28 8.22 -22.55
CA THR A 149 8.21 8.52 -23.63
C THR A 149 9.18 7.36 -23.69
N ALA A 150 9.17 6.66 -24.82
CA ALA A 150 10.15 5.69 -25.23
C ALA A 150 11.58 6.15 -24.90
N VAL A 151 12.33 5.27 -24.27
CA VAL A 151 13.80 5.25 -24.35
C VAL A 151 14.23 3.92 -24.94
#